data_AF-A0A7J9WK60-F1
#
_entry.id   AF-A0A7J9WK60-F1
#
_cell.length_a   1.000
_cell.length_b   1.000
_cell.length_c   1.000
_cell.angle_alpha   90.00
_cell.angle_beta   90.00
_cell.angle_gamma   90.00
#
_symmetry.space_group_name_H-M   'P 1'
#
loop_
_entity.id
_entity.type
_entity.pdbx_description
1 polymer ?
#
loop_
_entity_poly.entity_id
_entity_poly.type
_entity_poly.pdbx_seq_one_letter_code
_entity_poly.pdbx_strand_id
1 'polypeptide(L)'
;MGRGRRPGRSRADGAGSGHRPLRAEPGEERLSCAPRPGPAATDPGRRHHLRGRSAIVTTSIHVRDLSGGTGLELRPGRVVIAGFTGRDHAAVEAHIDELRELGVPVPERTPTFYEVDPSLLTTADRIEVSGSFTSGEVEPVLIVHNGARYLTVGSDHTDRDVERSSIEASKRACPKAIGREVLPLASLATWDDLELSSWAGGAPGRYQEGRLAQLLPLESIVASLGEAVAGRPATAWSALLRARAIENQAFVIGCNAAGVNHGVELGGHSAIIDPWGEAVAEAGAEPTRLDAVIDPSAAADARADFPALRDRVWASPPSSIKVTEGAP
;
A
#
# COMPACT_ATOMS: atom_id res chain seq x y z
N MET A 1 17.29 -17.86 81.49
CA MET A 1 17.28 -16.54 80.84
C MET A 1 16.79 -16.73 79.42
N GLY A 2 15.60 -16.25 79.09
CA GLY A 2 14.96 -16.48 77.80
C GLY A 2 13.97 -15.37 77.45
N ARG A 3 13.49 -15.43 76.19
CA ARG A 3 12.62 -14.49 75.42
C ARG A 3 13.44 -13.40 74.73
N GLY A 4 13.49 -13.21 73.41
CA GLY A 4 12.62 -13.61 72.29
C GLY A 4 11.91 -12.38 71.73
N ARG A 5 12.23 -11.93 70.50
CA ARG A 5 11.42 -10.99 69.70
C ARG A 5 11.73 -11.11 68.20
N ARG A 6 10.70 -11.35 67.40
CA ARG A 6 10.67 -11.37 65.92
C ARG A 6 10.81 -9.95 65.34
N PRO A 7 11.31 -9.74 64.11
CA PRO A 7 11.04 -8.50 63.37
C PRO A 7 9.80 -8.67 62.48
N GLY A 8 8.96 -7.62 62.52
CA GLY A 8 7.68 -7.53 61.84
C GLY A 8 7.78 -7.02 60.40
N ARG A 9 6.68 -7.26 59.69
CA ARG A 9 6.36 -6.66 58.39
C ARG A 9 6.19 -5.14 58.54
N SER A 10 6.88 -4.36 57.72
CA SER A 10 6.50 -2.97 57.44
C SER A 10 6.03 -2.86 55.99
N ARG A 11 4.88 -2.20 55.83
CA ARG A 11 4.26 -1.79 54.57
C ARG A 11 5.15 -0.74 53.93
N ALA A 12 5.43 -0.88 52.63
CA ALA A 12 6.01 0.19 51.83
C ALA A 12 4.86 1.02 51.26
N ASP A 13 4.85 2.30 51.64
CA ASP A 13 3.98 3.33 51.11
C ASP A 13 4.27 3.59 49.64
N GLY A 14 3.22 3.80 48.87
CA GLY A 14 3.28 4.12 47.44
C GLY A 14 3.85 5.51 47.20
N ALA A 15 5.01 5.57 46.56
CA ALA A 15 5.51 6.77 45.92
C ALA A 15 4.94 6.84 44.50
N GLY A 16 4.01 7.76 44.27
CA GLY A 16 3.53 8.09 42.94
C GLY A 16 4.68 8.62 42.08
N SER A 17 4.96 7.96 40.96
CA SER A 17 5.89 8.43 39.94
C SER A 17 5.26 9.61 39.20
N GLY A 18 5.57 10.83 39.67
CA GLY A 18 5.30 12.03 38.91
C GLY A 18 6.11 12.03 37.62
N HIS A 19 5.46 11.69 36.50
CA HIS A 19 5.98 11.98 35.18
C HIS A 19 6.08 13.50 35.02
N ARG A 20 7.29 14.05 35.17
CA ARG A 20 7.61 15.37 34.64
C ARG A 20 7.76 15.23 33.13
N PRO A 21 6.96 15.93 32.31
CA PRO A 21 7.24 16.01 30.88
C PRO A 21 8.58 16.74 30.69
N LEU A 22 9.46 16.14 29.88
CA LEU A 22 10.68 16.79 29.41
C LEU A 22 10.28 18.02 28.60
N ARG A 23 10.82 19.20 28.94
CA ARG A 23 10.65 20.42 28.15
C ARG A 23 11.37 20.24 26.82
N ALA A 24 10.68 20.53 25.72
CA ALA A 24 11.29 20.67 24.41
C ALA A 24 12.15 21.93 24.35
N GLU A 25 13.32 21.84 23.71
CA GLU A 25 14.15 22.98 23.33
C GLU A 25 13.46 23.80 22.22
N PRO A 26 13.59 25.13 22.14
CA PRO A 26 12.92 25.94 21.12
C PRO A 26 13.62 25.79 19.76
N GLY A 27 12.90 25.28 18.74
CA GLY A 27 13.36 25.27 17.34
C GLY A 27 13.14 23.97 16.55
N GLU A 28 12.71 22.88 17.19
CA GLU A 28 12.45 21.60 16.53
C GLU A 28 10.94 21.39 16.29
N GLU A 29 10.52 21.31 15.03
CA GLU A 29 9.17 20.85 14.69
C GLU A 29 9.09 19.32 14.87
N ARG A 30 8.36 18.88 15.90
CA ARG A 30 8.15 17.45 16.19
C ARG A 30 6.73 17.04 15.84
N LEU A 31 6.60 16.17 14.86
CA LEU A 31 5.37 15.41 14.62
C LEU A 31 5.31 14.26 15.64
N SER A 32 4.20 14.13 16.36
CA SER A 32 4.07 13.08 17.38
C SER A 32 2.76 12.31 17.27
N CYS A 33 2.82 11.02 17.53
CA CYS A 33 1.66 10.15 17.70
C CYS A 33 1.48 9.84 19.19
N ALA A 34 1.17 10.86 20.00
CA ALA A 34 0.90 10.66 21.43
C ALA A 34 -0.60 10.44 21.68
N PRO A 35 -1.00 9.44 22.50
CA PRO A 35 -2.40 9.25 22.90
C PRO A 35 -2.88 10.41 23.78
N ARG A 36 -4.14 10.82 23.61
CA ARG A 36 -4.79 11.70 24.59
C ARG A 36 -5.18 10.89 25.84
N PRO A 37 -5.27 11.51 27.03
CA PRO A 37 -6.04 10.93 28.12
C PRO A 37 -7.49 10.74 27.66
N GLY A 38 -8.03 9.53 27.86
CA GLY A 38 -9.30 9.09 27.29
C GLY A 38 -10.51 9.93 27.73
N PRO A 39 -11.58 9.99 26.91
CA PRO A 39 -12.82 10.68 27.28
C PRO A 39 -13.52 9.96 28.44
N ALA A 40 -14.20 10.74 29.28
CA ALA A 40 -15.03 10.23 30.37
C ALA A 40 -16.16 9.32 29.83
N ALA A 41 -16.40 8.22 30.55
CA ALA A 41 -17.33 7.16 30.17
C ALA A 41 -18.73 7.69 29.81
N THR A 42 -19.24 7.28 28.63
CA THR A 42 -20.62 7.52 28.22
C THR A 42 -21.54 6.33 28.55
N ASP A 43 -22.75 6.70 28.98
CA ASP A 43 -23.92 5.92 29.43
C ASP A 43 -24.27 4.63 28.61
N PRO A 44 -24.48 3.45 29.24
CA PRO A 44 -24.64 2.17 28.54
C PRO A 44 -26.06 1.88 28.00
N GLY A 45 -26.87 2.90 27.71
CA GLY A 45 -28.34 2.78 27.62
C GLY A 45 -29.02 2.74 26.25
N ARG A 46 -28.34 2.79 25.10
CA ARG A 46 -29.04 2.84 23.78
C ARG A 46 -28.73 1.66 22.87
N ARG A 47 -29.69 0.73 22.77
CA ARG A 47 -29.73 -0.28 21.72
C ARG A 47 -30.26 0.34 20.43
N HIS A 48 -29.38 0.53 19.44
CA HIS A 48 -29.78 0.86 18.07
C HIS A 48 -29.81 -0.41 17.23
N HIS A 49 -30.98 -0.73 16.68
CA HIS A 49 -31.13 -1.80 15.69
C HIS A 49 -30.45 -1.40 14.38
N LEU A 50 -29.35 -2.06 14.04
CA LEU A 50 -28.69 -1.95 12.73
C LEU A 50 -29.41 -2.84 11.73
N ARG A 51 -30.26 -2.24 10.87
CA ARG A 51 -30.69 -2.89 9.63
C ARG A 51 -29.53 -2.82 8.64
N GLY A 52 -29.10 -3.99 8.17
CA GLY A 52 -28.03 -4.13 7.19
C GLY A 52 -28.26 -3.30 5.94
N ARG A 53 -27.49 -2.22 5.82
CA ARG A 53 -26.97 -1.73 4.56
C ARG A 53 -25.50 -2.09 4.59
N SER A 54 -24.99 -2.79 3.57
CA SER A 54 -23.55 -2.90 3.36
C SER A 54 -23.02 -1.48 3.15
N ALA A 55 -22.62 -0.84 4.25
CA ALA A 55 -21.92 0.42 4.20
C ALA A 55 -20.49 0.07 3.81
N ILE A 56 -20.10 0.44 2.58
CA ILE A 56 -18.69 0.67 2.30
C ILE A 56 -18.29 1.78 3.26
N VAL A 57 -17.57 1.44 4.33
CA VAL A 57 -17.09 2.42 5.31
C VAL A 57 -16.08 3.28 4.59
N THR A 58 -16.50 4.44 4.09
CA THR A 58 -15.56 5.48 3.68
C THR A 58 -15.03 6.10 4.96
N THR A 59 -13.93 5.54 5.50
CA THR A 59 -13.27 6.10 6.69
C THR A 59 -12.66 7.45 6.30
N SER A 60 -13.36 8.54 6.61
CA SER A 60 -12.76 9.87 6.55
C SER A 60 -11.81 10.01 7.74
N ILE A 61 -10.55 10.33 7.47
CA ILE A 61 -9.52 10.56 8.50
C ILE A 61 -9.30 12.06 8.59
N HIS A 62 -9.41 12.62 9.79
CA HIS A 62 -9.10 14.02 10.02
C HIS A 62 -7.69 14.17 10.59
N VAL A 63 -6.87 14.98 9.93
CA VAL A 63 -5.54 15.34 10.39
C VAL A 63 -5.41 16.85 10.55
N ARG A 64 -4.55 17.30 11.45
CA ARG A 64 -4.27 18.70 11.72
C ARG A 64 -3.07 19.15 10.90
N ASP A 65 -3.23 20.23 10.14
CA ASP A 65 -2.12 20.92 9.50
C ASP A 65 -1.40 21.80 10.55
N LEU A 66 -0.11 21.55 10.76
CA LEU A 66 0.70 22.31 11.72
C LEU A 66 1.20 23.66 11.18
N SER A 67 1.09 23.92 9.87
CA SER A 67 1.50 25.20 9.27
C SER A 67 0.52 26.36 9.50
N GLY A 68 -0.56 26.12 10.27
CA GLY A 68 -1.61 27.10 10.55
C GLY A 68 -2.86 26.96 9.69
N GLY A 69 -2.94 25.93 8.83
CA GLY A 69 -4.13 25.57 8.06
C GLY A 69 -5.28 25.01 8.92
N THR A 70 -6.50 25.00 8.37
CA THR A 70 -7.60 24.19 8.91
C THR A 70 -7.28 22.70 8.77
N GLY A 71 -7.75 21.85 9.67
CA GLY A 71 -7.53 20.40 9.56
C GLY A 71 -7.98 19.83 8.21
N LEU A 72 -7.24 18.85 7.69
CA LEU A 72 -7.53 18.16 6.43
C LEU A 72 -8.46 16.98 6.67
N GLU A 73 -9.50 16.85 5.84
CA GLU A 73 -10.32 15.64 5.78
C GLU A 73 -9.82 14.75 4.64
N LEU A 74 -9.18 13.64 5.00
CA LEU A 74 -8.65 12.67 4.07
C LEU A 74 -9.71 11.61 3.80
N ARG A 75 -9.93 11.31 2.51
CA ARG A 75 -10.72 10.17 2.04
C ARG A 75 -9.81 9.34 1.15
N PRO A 76 -8.97 8.46 1.72
CA PRO A 76 -7.95 7.78 0.96
C PRO A 76 -8.59 6.87 -0.09
N GLY A 77 -8.41 7.20 -1.36
CA GLY A 77 -8.83 6.32 -2.47
C GLY A 77 -7.78 5.26 -2.81
N ARG A 78 -6.54 5.46 -2.35
CA ARG A 78 -5.41 4.59 -2.63
C ARG A 78 -4.36 4.69 -1.54
N VAL A 79 -3.78 3.55 -1.17
CA VAL A 79 -2.69 3.46 -0.20
C VAL A 79 -1.63 2.53 -0.74
N VAL A 80 -0.39 3.01 -0.76
CA VAL A 80 0.76 2.28 -1.29
C VAL A 80 1.88 2.31 -0.26
N ILE A 81 2.48 1.15 -0.03
CA ILE A 81 3.67 0.97 0.78
C ILE A 81 4.84 0.76 -0.18
N ALA A 82 5.92 1.52 0.00
CA ALA A 82 7.15 1.36 -0.77
C ALA A 82 8.16 0.52 0.04
N GLY A 83 8.50 -0.66 -0.45
CA GLY A 83 9.53 -1.52 0.11
C GLY A 83 10.86 -1.38 -0.65
N PHE A 84 11.95 -1.81 0.00
CA PHE A 84 13.31 -1.81 -0.58
C PHE A 84 13.75 -0.42 -1.09
N THR A 85 13.47 0.62 -0.29
CA THR A 85 13.74 2.03 -0.61
C THR A 85 15.11 2.52 -0.13
N GLY A 86 16.00 1.61 0.30
CA GLY A 86 17.33 1.95 0.78
C GLY A 86 18.19 2.61 -0.31
N ARG A 87 18.92 3.68 0.06
CA ARG A 87 19.84 4.40 -0.84
C ARG A 87 21.12 3.61 -1.11
N ASP A 88 21.53 2.76 -0.16
CA ASP A 88 22.65 1.84 -0.35
C ASP A 88 22.16 0.62 -1.14
N HIS A 89 22.36 0.68 -2.45
CA HIS A 89 21.98 -0.40 -3.36
C HIS A 89 22.71 -1.71 -3.04
N ALA A 90 23.96 -1.67 -2.57
CA ALA A 90 24.69 -2.89 -2.24
C ALA A 90 24.09 -3.58 -1.00
N ALA A 91 23.68 -2.79 0.01
CA ALA A 91 22.98 -3.32 1.17
C ALA A 91 21.59 -3.86 0.82
N VAL A 92 20.85 -3.19 -0.07
CA VAL A 92 19.54 -3.67 -0.56
C VAL A 92 19.69 -4.99 -1.30
N GLU A 93 20.65 -5.10 -2.22
CA GLU A 93 20.89 -6.35 -2.97
C GLU A 93 21.36 -7.49 -2.04
N ALA A 94 22.25 -7.22 -1.10
CA ALA A 94 22.67 -8.21 -0.11
C ALA A 94 21.50 -8.74 0.73
N HIS A 95 20.57 -7.86 1.11
CA HIS A 95 19.35 -8.26 1.82
C HIS A 95 18.41 -9.09 0.94
N ILE A 96 18.30 -8.76 -0.35
CA ILE A 96 17.53 -9.55 -1.32
C ILE A 96 18.14 -10.95 -1.48
N ASP A 97 19.46 -11.07 -1.55
CA ASP A 97 20.14 -12.36 -1.64
C ASP A 97 19.91 -13.22 -0.38
N GLU A 98 19.95 -12.61 0.81
CA GLU A 98 19.59 -13.30 2.06
C GLU A 98 18.14 -13.83 2.01
N LEU A 99 17.18 -13.03 1.54
CA LEU A 99 15.79 -13.46 1.39
C LEU A 99 15.65 -14.63 0.40
N ARG A 100 16.40 -14.61 -0.72
CA ARG A 100 16.45 -15.72 -1.69
C ARG A 100 16.98 -17.00 -1.04
N GLU A 101 18.05 -16.92 -0.27
CA GLU A 101 18.63 -18.08 0.44
C GLU A 101 17.63 -18.70 1.43
N LEU A 102 16.81 -17.87 2.06
CA LEU A 102 15.73 -18.31 2.97
C LEU A 102 14.49 -18.84 2.23
N GLY A 103 14.47 -18.79 0.89
CA GLY A 103 13.33 -19.22 0.07
C GLY A 103 12.14 -18.26 0.09
N VAL A 104 12.34 -17.02 0.53
CA VAL A 104 11.30 -15.98 0.52
C VAL A 104 11.19 -15.38 -0.89
N PRO A 105 9.99 -15.25 -1.46
CA PRO A 105 9.81 -14.56 -2.74
C PRO A 105 10.33 -13.13 -2.69
N VAL A 106 11.26 -12.80 -3.57
CA VAL A 106 11.87 -11.47 -3.67
C VAL A 106 11.27 -10.66 -4.82
N PRO A 107 11.29 -9.32 -4.74
CA PRO A 107 10.74 -8.48 -5.81
C PRO A 107 11.58 -8.50 -7.08
N GLU A 108 10.93 -8.25 -8.21
CA GLU A 108 11.58 -8.12 -9.53
C GLU A 108 12.27 -6.75 -9.73
N ARG A 109 11.85 -5.73 -8.97
CA ARG A 109 12.32 -4.34 -9.10
C ARG A 109 12.41 -3.68 -7.73
N THR A 110 13.45 -2.87 -7.54
CA THR A 110 13.67 -2.04 -6.36
C THR A 110 13.63 -0.55 -6.75
N PRO A 111 12.89 0.31 -6.03
CA PRO A 111 11.95 -0.02 -4.95
C PRO A 111 10.72 -0.78 -5.47
N THR A 112 10.03 -1.48 -4.57
CA THR A 112 8.79 -2.22 -4.86
C THR A 112 7.60 -1.52 -4.22
N PHE A 113 6.44 -1.55 -4.89
CA PHE A 113 5.24 -0.87 -4.41
C PHE A 113 4.11 -1.88 -4.14
N TYR A 114 3.63 -1.89 -2.90
CA TYR A 114 2.55 -2.76 -2.44
C TYR A 114 1.29 -1.94 -2.21
N GLU A 115 0.25 -2.21 -2.98
CA GLU A 115 -1.06 -1.59 -2.76
C GLU A 115 -1.84 -2.34 -1.69
N VAL A 116 -2.39 -1.57 -0.75
CA VAL A 116 -3.14 -2.08 0.39
C VAL A 116 -4.51 -1.41 0.48
N ASP A 117 -5.45 -2.07 1.17
CA ASP A 117 -6.81 -1.54 1.32
C ASP A 117 -6.79 -0.24 2.12
N PRO A 118 -7.39 0.86 1.61
CA PRO A 118 -7.52 2.11 2.35
C PRO A 118 -8.15 1.99 3.73
N SER A 119 -8.98 0.98 3.98
CA SER A 119 -9.59 0.73 5.29
C SER A 119 -8.58 0.34 6.37
N LEU A 120 -7.36 -0.02 6.01
CA LEU A 120 -6.29 -0.31 6.96
C LEU A 120 -5.71 0.96 7.59
N LEU A 121 -5.87 2.14 6.96
CA LEU A 121 -5.37 3.39 7.53
C LEU A 121 -6.17 3.81 8.75
N THR A 122 -5.45 4.25 9.78
CA THR A 122 -6.08 4.72 11.02
C THR A 122 -5.21 5.74 11.73
N THR A 123 -5.86 6.65 12.44
CA THR A 123 -5.19 7.52 13.43
C THR A 123 -5.52 7.10 14.86
N ALA A 124 -6.08 5.90 15.06
CA ALA A 124 -6.48 5.43 16.38
C ALA A 124 -5.27 5.29 17.31
N ASP A 125 -5.47 5.60 18.59
CA ASP A 125 -4.42 5.48 19.61
C ASP A 125 -4.08 4.02 19.94
N ARG A 126 -4.92 3.08 19.49
CA ARG A 126 -4.77 1.64 19.63
C ARG A 126 -5.24 0.95 18.37
N ILE A 127 -4.48 -0.05 17.94
CA ILE A 127 -4.84 -0.93 16.84
C ILE A 127 -4.97 -2.36 17.38
N GLU A 128 -5.85 -3.14 16.77
CA GLU A 128 -5.93 -4.57 17.02
C GLU A 128 -5.19 -5.29 15.88
N VAL A 129 -4.39 -6.28 16.25
CA VAL A 129 -3.63 -7.10 15.30
C VAL A 129 -3.99 -8.57 15.53
N SER A 130 -4.04 -9.35 14.46
CA SER A 130 -4.48 -10.75 14.55
C SER A 130 -3.36 -11.72 14.95
N GLY A 131 -2.11 -11.42 14.60
CA GLY A 131 -0.95 -12.25 14.92
C GLY A 131 -0.37 -12.01 16.32
N SER A 132 0.26 -13.04 16.88
CA SER A 132 0.99 -12.95 18.15
C SER A 132 2.40 -12.38 18.00
N PHE A 133 2.97 -12.38 16.79
CA PHE A 133 4.30 -11.87 16.50
C PHE A 133 4.23 -10.76 15.45
N THR A 134 4.01 -9.53 15.94
CA THR A 134 3.93 -8.34 15.10
C THR A 134 4.90 -7.28 15.61
N SER A 135 5.28 -6.34 14.75
CA SER A 135 6.11 -5.21 15.12
C SER A 135 5.77 -3.97 14.30
N GLY A 136 5.96 -2.79 14.90
CA GLY A 136 5.88 -1.53 14.19
C GLY A 136 7.12 -1.26 13.35
N GLU A 137 6.95 -0.54 12.25
CA GLU A 137 8.03 -0.04 11.40
C GLU A 137 7.77 1.45 11.19
N VAL A 138 8.57 2.32 11.81
CA VAL A 138 8.35 3.76 11.67
C VAL A 138 8.72 4.25 10.28
N GLU A 139 7.77 4.91 9.62
CA GLU A 139 7.91 5.29 8.22
C GLU A 139 7.50 6.76 7.99
N PRO A 140 8.11 7.45 7.01
CA PRO A 140 7.61 8.72 6.53
C PRO A 140 6.40 8.46 5.64
N VAL A 141 5.30 9.16 5.92
CA VAL A 141 4.05 8.99 5.16
C VAL A 141 3.78 10.24 4.34
N LEU A 142 3.86 10.09 3.03
CA LEU A 142 3.47 11.12 2.07
C LEU A 142 1.96 11.07 1.84
N ILE A 143 1.28 12.17 2.11
CA ILE A 143 -0.15 12.36 1.84
C ILE A 143 -0.29 13.32 0.66
N VAL A 144 -0.99 12.89 -0.38
CA VAL A 144 -1.38 13.75 -1.50
C VAL A 144 -2.86 14.09 -1.37
N HIS A 145 -3.17 15.37 -1.18
CA HIS A 145 -4.53 15.85 -0.98
C HIS A 145 -4.76 17.10 -1.83
N ASN A 146 -5.75 17.05 -2.74
CA ASN A 146 -6.08 18.14 -3.67
C ASN A 146 -4.88 18.71 -4.44
N GLY A 147 -3.95 17.84 -4.86
CA GLY A 147 -2.73 18.21 -5.57
C GLY A 147 -1.59 18.73 -4.68
N ALA A 148 -1.83 18.99 -3.39
CA ALA A 148 -0.80 19.35 -2.43
C ALA A 148 -0.20 18.10 -1.76
N ARG A 149 1.09 18.18 -1.40
CA ARG A 149 1.84 17.12 -0.72
C ARG A 149 2.08 17.50 0.74
N TYR A 150 1.80 16.57 1.63
CA TYR A 150 2.00 16.70 3.06
C TYR A 150 2.80 15.52 3.60
N LEU A 151 3.58 15.75 4.64
CA LEU A 151 4.30 14.71 5.35
C LEU A 151 3.69 14.47 6.72
N THR A 152 3.58 13.20 7.10
CA THR A 152 3.39 12.77 8.48
C THR A 152 4.28 11.58 8.79
N VAL A 153 4.20 11.07 10.00
CA VAL A 153 4.84 9.82 10.43
C VAL A 153 3.79 8.73 10.51
N GLY A 154 4.17 7.49 10.22
CA GLY A 154 3.29 6.34 10.38
C GLY A 154 4.04 5.09 10.81
N SER A 155 3.29 4.01 10.91
CA SER A 155 3.80 2.67 11.14
C SER A 155 3.34 1.73 10.05
N ASP A 156 4.28 1.15 9.30
CA ASP A 156 4.03 -0.02 8.48
C ASP A 156 4.03 -1.28 9.36
N HIS A 157 3.09 -1.32 10.31
CA HIS A 157 2.99 -2.40 11.27
C HIS A 157 2.85 -3.73 10.51
N THR A 158 3.70 -4.68 10.84
CA THR A 158 3.91 -5.88 10.04
C THR A 158 3.73 -7.13 10.91
N ASP A 159 3.02 -8.12 10.36
CA ASP A 159 2.94 -9.46 10.93
C ASP A 159 4.14 -10.28 10.46
N ARG A 160 5.03 -10.61 11.40
CA ARG A 160 6.32 -11.25 11.12
C ARG A 160 6.18 -12.73 10.83
N ASP A 161 5.10 -13.38 11.28
CA ASP A 161 4.85 -14.77 10.95
C ASP A 161 4.36 -14.89 9.50
N VAL A 162 3.48 -13.98 9.07
CA VAL A 162 3.03 -13.91 7.67
C VAL A 162 4.18 -13.54 6.72
N GLU A 163 5.02 -12.57 7.13
CA GLU A 163 6.12 -12.05 6.30
C GLU A 163 7.10 -13.12 5.83
N ARG A 164 7.39 -14.11 6.68
CA ARG A 164 8.25 -15.26 6.33
C ARG A 164 7.77 -16.04 5.12
N SER A 165 6.47 -16.02 4.85
CA SER A 165 5.86 -16.71 3.72
C SER A 165 5.52 -15.77 2.56
N SER A 166 5.18 -14.52 2.86
CA SER A 166 4.83 -13.52 1.86
C SER A 166 4.95 -12.11 2.42
N ILE A 167 5.89 -11.36 1.86
CA ILE A 167 6.05 -9.93 2.15
C ILE A 167 4.77 -9.17 1.79
N GLU A 168 4.19 -9.41 0.61
CA GLU A 168 2.95 -8.73 0.19
C GLU A 168 1.78 -8.99 1.14
N ALA A 169 1.59 -10.24 1.58
CA ALA A 169 0.53 -10.57 2.50
C ALA A 169 0.75 -9.94 3.88
N SER A 170 1.99 -9.88 4.37
CA SER A 170 2.28 -9.26 5.67
C SER A 170 2.00 -7.75 5.66
N LYS A 171 2.29 -7.07 4.55
CA LYS A 171 1.94 -5.65 4.36
C LYS A 171 0.44 -5.40 4.42
N ARG A 172 -0.41 -6.40 4.14
CA ARG A 172 -1.87 -6.32 4.24
C ARG A 172 -2.45 -6.81 5.57
N ALA A 173 -1.65 -7.45 6.41
CA ALA A 173 -2.13 -8.18 7.59
C ALA A 173 -2.49 -7.30 8.80
N CYS A 174 -1.95 -6.08 8.88
CA CYS A 174 -2.10 -5.21 10.05
C CYS A 174 -2.58 -3.81 9.67
N PRO A 175 -3.33 -3.12 10.57
CA PRO A 175 -3.66 -1.72 10.40
C PRO A 175 -2.41 -0.83 10.28
N LYS A 176 -2.52 0.24 9.49
CA LYS A 176 -1.45 1.21 9.21
C LYS A 176 -1.75 2.49 9.96
N ALA A 177 -1.16 2.61 11.15
CA ALA A 177 -1.33 3.77 12.00
C ALA A 177 -0.55 4.96 11.41
N ILE A 178 -1.19 6.12 11.28
CA ILE A 178 -0.56 7.37 10.83
C ILE A 178 -0.77 8.48 11.86
N GLY A 179 0.12 9.47 11.83
CA GLY A 179 0.05 10.65 12.68
C GLY A 179 -1.23 11.45 12.45
N ARG A 180 -1.69 12.11 13.52
CA ARG A 180 -2.84 13.03 13.49
C ARG A 180 -2.46 14.42 13.01
N GLU A 181 -1.17 14.67 12.78
CA GLU A 181 -0.60 15.96 12.45
C GLU A 181 0.20 15.81 11.15
N VAL A 182 0.11 16.82 10.30
CA VAL A 182 0.82 16.87 9.02
C VAL A 182 1.53 18.20 8.87
N LEU A 183 2.59 18.21 8.08
CA LEU A 183 3.29 19.40 7.62
C LEU A 183 3.23 19.47 6.10
N PRO A 184 3.00 20.63 5.47
CA PRO A 184 3.18 20.79 4.03
C PRO A 184 4.61 20.39 3.66
N LEU A 185 4.76 19.51 2.66
CA LEU A 185 6.10 19.04 2.26
C LEU A 185 7.00 20.21 1.83
N ALA A 186 6.41 21.24 1.23
CA ALA A 186 7.11 22.45 0.79
C ALA A 186 7.62 23.34 1.94
N SER A 187 7.14 23.17 3.17
CA SER A 187 7.63 23.92 4.33
C SER A 187 8.74 23.21 5.09
N LEU A 188 9.08 21.97 4.72
CA LEU A 188 10.06 21.17 5.42
C LEU A 188 11.49 21.53 5.02
N ALA A 189 12.41 21.25 5.95
CA ALA A 189 13.83 21.14 5.65
C ALA A 189 14.08 20.05 4.59
N THR A 190 15.32 20.00 4.09
CA THR A 190 15.76 18.99 3.13
C THR A 190 15.44 17.59 3.63
N TRP A 191 14.88 16.74 2.75
CA TRP A 191 14.47 15.36 3.04
C TRP A 191 15.51 14.60 3.86
N ASP A 192 16.79 14.72 3.47
CA ASP A 192 17.91 14.02 4.08
C ASP A 192 18.19 14.38 5.55
N ASP A 193 17.75 15.56 5.99
CA ASP A 193 17.96 16.04 7.36
C ASP A 193 16.89 15.56 8.34
N LEU A 194 15.81 14.98 7.83
CA LEU A 194 14.71 14.47 8.66
C LEU A 194 15.14 13.18 9.37
N GLU A 195 14.80 13.08 10.65
CA GLU A 195 15.02 11.89 11.49
C GLU A 195 13.68 11.27 11.87
N LEU A 196 13.60 9.94 11.75
CA LEU A 196 12.50 9.15 12.29
C LEU A 196 12.97 8.39 13.51
N SER A 197 12.07 8.25 14.48
CA SER A 197 12.31 7.46 15.67
C SER A 197 11.03 6.82 16.16
N SER A 198 11.15 5.63 16.75
CA SER A 198 10.05 4.95 17.43
C SER A 198 10.49 4.36 18.76
N TRP A 199 9.53 3.99 19.58
CA TRP A 199 9.74 3.39 20.90
C TRP A 199 8.84 2.16 21.04
N ALA A 200 9.37 1.11 21.64
CA ALA A 200 8.62 -0.10 21.95
C ALA A 200 8.65 -0.34 23.47
N GLY A 201 7.51 -0.76 24.03
CA GLY A 201 7.40 -1.02 25.46
C GLY A 201 8.33 -2.15 25.90
N GLY A 202 9.11 -1.93 26.96
CA GLY A 202 9.94 -2.95 27.60
C GLY A 202 11.45 -2.72 27.54
N ALA A 203 11.94 -1.81 26.69
CA ALA A 203 13.35 -1.44 26.63
C ALA A 203 13.55 0.08 26.86
N PRO A 204 14.57 0.50 27.62
CA PRO A 204 14.95 1.91 27.67
C PRO A 204 15.60 2.31 26.33
N GLY A 205 15.10 3.38 25.71
CA GLY A 205 15.66 3.94 24.47
C GLY A 205 14.74 3.85 23.26
N ARG A 206 15.24 4.30 22.11
CA ARG A 206 14.54 4.24 20.81
C ARG A 206 14.60 2.80 20.28
N TYR A 207 13.46 2.28 19.83
CA TYR A 207 13.33 0.96 19.19
C TYR A 207 13.86 0.98 17.76
N GLN A 208 13.51 2.03 17.01
CA GLN A 208 14.07 2.34 15.70
C GLN A 208 14.47 3.81 15.67
N GLU A 209 15.54 4.12 14.94
CA GLU A 209 16.02 5.46 14.70
C GLU A 209 16.80 5.49 13.38
N GLY A 210 16.55 6.50 12.55
CA GLY A 210 17.28 6.67 11.30
C GLY A 210 16.98 8.01 10.64
N ARG A 211 17.94 8.49 9.85
CA ARG A 211 17.73 9.65 8.98
C ARG A 211 17.14 9.22 7.65
N LEU A 212 16.26 10.05 7.07
CA LEU A 212 15.70 9.78 5.75
C LEU A 212 16.75 9.84 4.63
N ALA A 213 17.95 10.36 4.90
CA ALA A 213 19.12 10.23 4.03
C ALA A 213 19.51 8.75 3.73
N GLN A 214 19.07 7.80 4.54
CA GLN A 214 19.25 6.36 4.29
C GLN A 214 18.29 5.84 3.22
N LEU A 215 17.19 6.55 2.96
CA LEU A 215 16.23 6.22 1.90
C LEU A 215 16.62 6.90 0.60
N LEU A 216 16.16 6.36 -0.53
CA LEU A 216 16.21 7.04 -1.82
C LEU A 216 15.60 8.46 -1.71
N PRO A 217 16.06 9.43 -2.51
CA PRO A 217 15.43 10.75 -2.56
C PRO A 217 13.92 10.63 -2.80
N LEU A 218 13.11 11.39 -2.06
CA LEU A 218 11.64 11.29 -2.13
C LEU A 218 11.11 11.39 -3.58
N GLU A 219 11.61 12.35 -4.36
CA GLU A 219 11.15 12.53 -5.74
C GLU A 219 11.52 11.33 -6.63
N SER A 220 12.61 10.62 -6.34
CA SER A 220 12.95 9.37 -7.02
C SER A 220 11.95 8.27 -6.70
N ILE A 221 11.54 8.13 -5.44
CA ILE A 221 10.54 7.15 -5.02
C ILE A 221 9.19 7.45 -5.68
N VAL A 222 8.78 8.73 -5.70
CA VAL A 222 7.53 9.17 -6.33
C VAL A 222 7.56 8.94 -7.84
N ALA A 223 8.68 9.19 -8.51
CA ALA A 223 8.85 8.90 -9.94
C ALA A 223 8.72 7.40 -10.23
N SER A 224 9.43 6.55 -9.47
CA SER A 224 9.34 5.08 -9.61
C SER A 224 7.92 4.56 -9.33
N LEU A 225 7.19 5.17 -8.38
CA LEU A 225 5.78 4.84 -8.17
C LEU A 225 4.95 5.21 -9.40
N GLY A 226 5.18 6.40 -9.98
CA GLY A 226 4.54 6.82 -11.23
C GLY A 226 4.71 5.79 -12.34
N GLU A 227 5.94 5.33 -12.56
CA GLU A 227 6.25 4.28 -13.56
C GLU A 227 5.56 2.95 -13.24
N ALA A 228 5.62 2.50 -11.98
CA ALA A 228 5.00 1.24 -11.55
C ALA A 228 3.47 1.25 -11.71
N VAL A 229 2.84 2.43 -11.57
CA VAL A 229 1.39 2.62 -11.66
C VAL A 229 0.94 2.84 -13.10
N ALA A 230 1.69 3.62 -13.87
CA ALA A 230 1.45 3.83 -15.30
C ALA A 230 1.45 2.50 -16.06
N GLY A 231 2.22 1.52 -15.59
CA GLY A 231 2.20 0.16 -16.13
C GLY A 231 0.87 -0.59 -15.96
N ARG A 232 -0.01 -0.29 -15.01
CA ARG A 232 -1.20 -1.14 -14.71
C ARG A 232 -2.38 -0.99 -15.69
N PRO A 233 -2.81 0.22 -16.06
CA PRO A 233 -3.80 0.39 -17.13
C PRO A 233 -3.24 -0.03 -18.50
N ALA A 234 -1.96 0.27 -18.74
CA ALA A 234 -1.22 -0.10 -19.95
C ALA A 234 -1.12 -1.62 -20.14
N THR A 235 -0.80 -2.37 -19.07
CA THR A 235 -0.67 -3.83 -19.10
C THR A 235 -2.01 -4.52 -19.30
N ALA A 236 -3.07 -4.09 -18.61
CA ALA A 236 -4.40 -4.64 -18.83
C ALA A 236 -4.89 -4.36 -20.27
N TRP A 237 -4.66 -3.15 -20.78
CA TRP A 237 -4.97 -2.77 -22.15
C TRP A 237 -4.20 -3.62 -23.16
N SER A 238 -2.87 -3.70 -23.05
CA SER A 238 -2.02 -4.50 -23.96
C SER A 238 -2.39 -5.99 -23.92
N ALA A 239 -2.61 -6.55 -22.73
CA ALA A 239 -3.05 -7.93 -22.56
C ALA A 239 -4.40 -8.20 -23.26
N LEU A 240 -5.36 -7.28 -23.13
CA LEU A 240 -6.67 -7.39 -23.75
C LEU A 240 -6.64 -7.28 -25.29
N LEU A 241 -5.71 -6.52 -25.85
CA LEU A 241 -5.51 -6.46 -27.31
C LEU A 241 -4.91 -7.77 -27.82
N ARG A 242 -3.87 -8.28 -27.15
CA ARG A 242 -3.20 -9.54 -27.50
C ARG A 242 -4.12 -10.74 -27.37
N ALA A 243 -4.87 -10.82 -26.27
CA ALA A 243 -5.87 -11.87 -26.07
C ALA A 243 -6.93 -11.88 -27.19
N ARG A 244 -7.44 -10.71 -27.60
CA ARG A 244 -8.39 -10.61 -28.71
C ARG A 244 -7.77 -11.05 -30.03
N ALA A 245 -6.51 -10.70 -30.28
CA ALA A 245 -5.82 -11.05 -31.51
C ALA A 245 -5.64 -12.57 -31.63
N ILE A 246 -5.21 -13.22 -30.55
CA ILE A 246 -5.05 -14.67 -30.44
C ILE A 246 -6.40 -15.39 -30.54
N GLU A 247 -7.40 -14.97 -29.74
CA GLU A 247 -8.70 -15.62 -29.68
C GLU A 247 -9.44 -15.58 -31.03
N ASN A 248 -9.35 -14.45 -31.73
CA ASN A 248 -10.03 -14.24 -33.01
C ASN A 248 -9.13 -14.57 -34.20
N GLN A 249 -7.87 -14.91 -33.96
CA GLN A 249 -6.85 -15.17 -34.97
C GLN A 249 -6.90 -14.10 -36.05
N ALA A 250 -6.74 -12.85 -35.62
CA ALA A 250 -6.94 -11.67 -36.43
C ALA A 250 -6.00 -10.55 -35.99
N PHE A 251 -5.67 -9.66 -36.92
CA PHE A 251 -5.04 -8.41 -36.55
C PHE A 251 -6.00 -7.57 -35.71
N VAL A 252 -5.50 -7.02 -34.60
CA VAL A 252 -6.24 -6.14 -33.70
C VAL A 252 -5.53 -4.79 -33.65
N ILE A 253 -6.27 -3.73 -33.97
CA ILE A 253 -5.80 -2.35 -33.88
C ILE A 253 -6.50 -1.71 -32.68
N GLY A 254 -5.75 -1.45 -31.62
CA GLY A 254 -6.21 -0.71 -30.45
C GLY A 254 -5.75 0.73 -30.53
N CYS A 255 -6.70 1.67 -30.55
CA CYS A 255 -6.41 3.09 -30.39
C CYS A 255 -6.85 3.53 -28.99
N ASN A 256 -5.93 4.15 -28.24
CA ASN A 256 -6.20 4.70 -26.93
C ASN A 256 -5.80 6.18 -26.87
N ALA A 257 -6.45 6.92 -25.98
CA ALA A 257 -6.20 8.33 -25.80
C ALA A 257 -4.93 8.55 -24.95
N ALA A 258 -4.15 9.56 -25.29
CA ALA A 258 -2.87 9.92 -24.68
C ALA A 258 -2.87 11.41 -24.26
N GLY A 259 -2.04 11.77 -23.28
CA GLY A 259 -1.95 13.13 -22.73
C GLY A 259 -2.90 13.38 -21.56
N VAL A 260 -3.26 14.64 -21.31
CA VAL A 260 -4.10 15.02 -20.15
C VAL A 260 -5.45 15.56 -20.61
N ASN A 261 -6.54 15.03 -20.06
CA ASN A 261 -7.90 15.51 -20.31
C ASN A 261 -8.61 15.83 -18.99
N HIS A 262 -9.09 17.06 -18.84
CA HIS A 262 -9.73 17.55 -17.60
C HIS A 262 -8.94 17.26 -16.31
N GLY A 263 -7.61 17.36 -16.38
CA GLY A 263 -6.71 17.08 -15.26
C GLY A 263 -6.48 15.59 -14.96
N VAL A 264 -7.03 14.70 -15.78
CA VAL A 264 -6.80 13.26 -15.72
C VAL A 264 -5.80 12.88 -16.80
N GLU A 265 -4.74 12.19 -16.40
CA GLU A 265 -3.74 11.61 -17.31
C GLU A 265 -4.32 10.38 -18.01
N LEU A 266 -4.22 10.35 -19.33
CA LEU A 266 -4.76 9.31 -20.19
C LEU A 266 -3.67 8.28 -20.49
N GLY A 267 -4.06 7.01 -20.52
CA GLY A 267 -3.11 5.91 -20.48
C GLY A 267 -2.27 5.69 -21.74
N GLY A 268 -2.65 6.19 -22.92
CA GLY A 268 -1.93 5.93 -24.18
C GLY A 268 -1.83 4.44 -24.52
N HIS A 269 -0.72 4.00 -25.12
CA HIS A 269 -0.46 2.61 -25.51
C HIS A 269 -1.35 2.06 -26.63
N SER A 270 -1.67 2.88 -27.63
CA SER A 270 -2.21 2.37 -28.89
C SER A 270 -1.28 1.29 -29.48
N ALA A 271 -1.83 0.25 -30.10
CA ALA A 271 -1.05 -0.84 -30.65
C ALA A 271 -1.74 -1.53 -31.83
N ILE A 272 -0.94 -2.13 -32.70
CA ILE A 272 -1.34 -3.02 -33.79
C ILE A 272 -0.75 -4.39 -33.45
N ILE A 273 -1.61 -5.36 -33.21
CA ILE A 273 -1.25 -6.71 -32.79
C ILE A 273 -1.61 -7.70 -33.91
N ASP A 274 -0.73 -8.65 -34.16
CA ASP A 274 -0.91 -9.70 -35.15
C ASP A 274 -1.76 -10.88 -34.63
N PRO A 275 -2.19 -11.81 -35.50
CA PRO A 275 -3.01 -12.98 -35.12
C PRO A 275 -2.40 -13.91 -34.07
N TRP A 276 -1.10 -13.83 -33.80
CA TRP A 276 -0.40 -14.62 -32.79
C TRP A 276 -0.24 -13.88 -31.46
N GLY A 277 -0.72 -12.63 -31.40
CA GLY A 277 -0.61 -11.79 -30.22
C GLY A 277 0.71 -11.03 -30.15
N GLU A 278 1.50 -11.00 -31.21
CA GLU A 278 2.73 -10.22 -31.31
C GLU A 278 2.45 -8.79 -31.77
N ALA A 279 3.19 -7.81 -31.24
CA ALA A 279 2.98 -6.42 -31.62
C ALA A 279 3.69 -6.13 -32.95
N VAL A 280 2.92 -5.70 -33.94
CA VAL A 280 3.42 -5.14 -35.21
C VAL A 280 3.91 -3.70 -35.00
N ALA A 281 3.18 -2.94 -34.17
CA ALA A 281 3.56 -1.59 -33.75
C ALA A 281 2.90 -1.27 -32.40
N GLU A 282 3.62 -0.60 -31.50
CA GLU A 282 3.11 -0.26 -30.16
C GLU A 282 3.61 1.13 -29.74
N ALA A 283 2.71 1.95 -29.19
CA ALA A 283 3.00 3.28 -28.67
C ALA A 283 3.24 3.26 -27.15
N GLY A 284 3.87 4.31 -26.64
CA GLY A 284 3.93 4.60 -25.20
C GLY A 284 2.73 5.40 -24.71
N ALA A 285 2.87 6.03 -23.54
CA ALA A 285 1.84 6.89 -22.94
C ALA A 285 1.64 8.22 -23.69
N GLU A 286 2.61 8.64 -24.50
CA GLU A 286 2.61 9.92 -25.20
C GLU A 286 1.79 9.91 -26.51
N PRO A 287 1.24 11.08 -26.94
CA PRO A 287 0.58 11.22 -28.23
C PRO A 287 1.48 10.76 -29.38
N THR A 288 1.10 9.65 -30.01
CA THR A 288 1.94 8.96 -31.00
C THR A 288 1.09 8.51 -32.19
N ARG A 289 1.60 8.70 -33.40
CA ARG A 289 1.05 8.10 -34.62
C ARG A 289 1.76 6.78 -34.90
N LEU A 290 0.99 5.72 -35.10
CA LEU A 290 1.49 4.42 -35.53
C LEU A 290 1.08 4.18 -36.98
N ASP A 291 2.02 3.76 -37.81
CA ASP A 291 1.79 3.34 -39.19
C ASP A 291 2.37 1.92 -39.36
N ALA A 292 1.60 1.00 -39.96
CA ALA A 292 2.06 -0.35 -40.27
C ALA A 292 1.43 -0.86 -41.58
N VAL A 293 2.17 -1.72 -42.29
CA VAL A 293 1.66 -2.46 -43.45
C VAL A 293 1.24 -3.84 -42.97
N ILE A 294 -0.03 -4.19 -43.21
CA ILE A 294 -0.61 -5.46 -42.79
C ILE A 294 -0.81 -6.35 -44.02
N ASP A 295 -0.29 -7.58 -43.96
CA ASP A 295 -0.63 -8.63 -44.90
C ASP A 295 -1.85 -9.43 -44.39
N PRO A 296 -3.02 -9.34 -45.02
CA PRO A 296 -4.20 -10.07 -44.60
C PRO A 296 -4.04 -11.60 -44.68
N SER A 297 -3.11 -12.13 -45.50
CA SER A 297 -2.91 -13.57 -45.61
C SER A 297 -2.42 -14.19 -44.31
N ALA A 298 -1.64 -13.46 -43.51
CA ALA A 298 -1.12 -13.94 -42.23
C ALA A 298 -2.23 -14.34 -41.24
N ALA A 299 -3.42 -13.71 -41.31
CA ALA A 299 -4.57 -14.12 -40.51
C ALA A 299 -5.22 -15.42 -41.03
N ALA A 300 -5.19 -15.66 -42.34
CA ALA A 300 -5.64 -16.92 -42.91
C ALA A 300 -4.67 -18.05 -42.56
N ASP A 301 -3.37 -17.79 -42.61
CA ASP A 301 -2.31 -18.74 -42.26
C ASP A 301 -2.41 -19.13 -40.78
N ALA A 302 -2.54 -18.15 -39.87
CA ALA A 302 -2.72 -18.42 -38.45
C ALA A 302 -3.95 -19.32 -38.15
N ARG A 303 -5.06 -19.11 -38.87
CA ARG A 303 -6.29 -19.93 -38.75
C ARG A 303 -6.13 -21.33 -39.34
N ALA A 304 -5.24 -21.52 -40.31
CA ALA A 304 -4.92 -22.83 -40.85
C ALA A 304 -4.02 -23.62 -39.88
N ASP A 305 -3.02 -22.94 -39.29
CA ASP A 305 -2.02 -23.56 -38.41
C ASP A 305 -2.60 -23.91 -37.03
N PHE A 306 -3.41 -23.02 -36.45
CA PHE A 306 -4.04 -23.25 -35.15
C PHE A 306 -5.55 -23.02 -35.23
N PRO A 307 -6.38 -23.97 -35.68
CA PRO A 307 -7.78 -23.71 -36.05
C PRO A 307 -8.76 -23.55 -34.86
N ALA A 308 -8.39 -22.79 -33.83
CA ALA A 308 -9.16 -22.60 -32.59
C ALA A 308 -10.60 -22.15 -32.83
N LEU A 309 -10.86 -21.35 -33.87
CA LEU A 309 -12.22 -20.93 -34.23
C LEU A 309 -13.09 -22.08 -34.76
N ARG A 310 -12.50 -23.10 -35.39
CA ARG A 310 -13.22 -24.29 -35.86
C ARG A 310 -13.58 -25.22 -34.70
N ASP A 311 -12.75 -25.21 -33.66
CA ASP A 311 -12.98 -25.98 -32.43
C ASP A 311 -14.07 -25.37 -31.54
N ARG A 312 -14.59 -24.17 -31.89
CA ARG A 312 -15.80 -23.59 -31.28
C ARG A 312 -17.06 -24.30 -31.76
N VAL A 313 -17.18 -25.58 -31.45
CA VAL A 313 -18.42 -26.32 -31.60
C VAL A 313 -19.32 -25.98 -30.42
N TRP A 314 -20.47 -25.36 -30.68
CA TRP A 314 -21.57 -25.42 -29.73
C TRP A 314 -21.95 -26.89 -29.59
N ALA A 315 -21.68 -27.50 -28.43
CA ALA A 315 -22.36 -28.74 -28.11
C ALA A 315 -23.86 -28.44 -28.23
N SER A 316 -24.57 -29.20 -29.07
CA SER A 316 -26.03 -29.16 -29.08
C SER A 316 -26.49 -29.17 -27.62
N PRO A 317 -27.39 -28.26 -27.20
CA PRO A 317 -27.83 -28.24 -25.81
C PRO A 317 -28.28 -29.65 -25.43
N PRO A 318 -27.83 -30.20 -24.29
CA PRO A 318 -28.21 -31.54 -23.90
C PRO A 318 -29.74 -31.64 -23.93
N SER A 319 -30.27 -32.66 -24.60
CA SER A 319 -31.72 -32.83 -24.84
C SER A 319 -32.55 -32.93 -23.55
N SER A 320 -31.90 -33.06 -22.39
CA SER A 320 -32.50 -32.90 -21.08
C SER A 320 -31.41 -32.56 -20.05
N ILE A 321 -31.57 -31.47 -19.32
CA ILE A 321 -30.83 -31.20 -18.07
C ILE A 321 -31.59 -31.94 -16.96
N LYS A 322 -31.02 -33.02 -16.41
CA LYS A 322 -31.60 -33.66 -15.22
C LYS A 322 -31.17 -32.89 -13.98
N VAL A 323 -32.07 -32.08 -13.44
CA VAL A 323 -31.93 -31.52 -12.08
C VAL A 323 -32.32 -32.63 -11.11
N THR A 324 -31.35 -33.15 -10.36
CA THR A 324 -31.64 -34.00 -9.20
C THR A 324 -31.92 -33.09 -8.01
N GLU A 325 -33.20 -32.95 -7.65
CA GLU A 325 -33.55 -32.43 -6.32
C GLU A 325 -33.04 -33.42 -5.28
N GLY A 326 -32.14 -32.96 -4.41
CA GLY A 326 -31.69 -33.73 -3.26
C GLY A 326 -32.89 -34.07 -2.37
N ALA A 327 -32.94 -35.33 -1.91
CA ALA A 327 -34.03 -35.83 -1.06
C ALA A 327 -34.19 -34.96 0.21
N PRO A 328 -35.43 -34.79 0.69
CA PRO A 328 -35.80 -33.87 1.77
C PRO A 328 -35.20 -34.23 3.13
#